data_AF-A0A259LZN6-F1
#
_entry.id   AF-A0A259LZN6-F1
#
_cell.length_a   1.000
_cell.length_b   1.000
_cell.length_c   1.000
_cell.angle_alpha   90.00
_cell.angle_beta   90.00
_cell.angle_gamma   90.00
#
_symmetry.space_group_name_H-M   'P 1'
#
loop_
_entity.id
_entity.type
_entity.pdbx_description
1 polymer ?
#
loop_
_entity_poly.entity_id
_entity_poly.type
_entity_poly.pdbx_seq_one_letter_code
_entity_poly.pdbx_strand_id
1 'polypeptide(L)'
;MPNAPPEAFLKKDRKERWTNFSVLRHGAFDGFFVSSKNSGTHWMLYMFSVALAETYGIPRPVYFSENATRPYIGFATDAPVFEQLPRLGKSHSIPHQLANWAWARKLVKLPPYVLCVRHPMGILASHYAKWQDDIQVSWLEYLRGDPAGKRFRCDPYWIARFWNRWGELSAAFPGGVKVLHYEATQANPRAALEAMAQHWGVTLTREAITA
;
A
#
# COMPACT_ATOMS: atom_id res chain seq x y z
N MET A 1 -10.57 -30.76 10.00
CA MET A 1 -10.36 -29.36 10.45
C MET A 1 -11.54 -28.54 9.93
N PRO A 2 -12.40 -27.99 10.78
CA PRO A 2 -13.55 -27.24 10.28
C PRO A 2 -13.03 -25.93 9.71
N ASN A 3 -13.28 -25.71 8.41
CA ASN A 3 -12.96 -24.52 7.62
C ASN A 3 -11.54 -24.45 7.06
N ALA A 4 -11.13 -25.48 6.30
CA ALA A 4 -10.10 -25.25 5.28
C ALA A 4 -10.57 -24.14 4.31
N PRO A 5 -9.69 -23.22 3.87
CA PRO A 5 -10.05 -22.21 2.89
C PRO A 5 -10.60 -22.85 1.60
N PRO A 6 -11.55 -22.20 0.89
CA PRO A 6 -12.08 -22.73 -0.36
C PRO A 6 -10.95 -23.04 -1.37
N GLU A 7 -11.09 -24.12 -2.13
CA GLU A 7 -10.07 -24.53 -3.10
C GLU A 7 -9.77 -23.42 -4.14
N ALA A 8 -10.80 -22.72 -4.60
CA ALA A 8 -10.67 -21.59 -5.52
C ALA A 8 -9.81 -20.45 -4.94
N PHE A 9 -9.89 -20.21 -3.62
CA PHE A 9 -9.04 -19.25 -2.94
C PHE A 9 -7.58 -19.70 -2.96
N LEU A 10 -7.30 -20.95 -2.61
CA LEU A 10 -5.94 -21.51 -2.59
C LEU A 10 -5.31 -21.48 -3.98
N LYS A 11 -6.10 -21.83 -5.02
CA LYS A 11 -5.66 -21.77 -6.43
C LYS A 11 -5.32 -20.33 -6.85
N LYS A 12 -6.15 -19.36 -6.45
CA LYS A 12 -5.93 -17.93 -6.75
C LYS A 12 -4.71 -17.39 -6.02
N ASP A 13 -4.53 -17.71 -4.74
CA ASP A 13 -3.36 -17.34 -3.95
C ASP A 13 -2.07 -17.87 -4.58
N ARG A 14 -2.02 -19.18 -4.88
CA ARG A 14 -0.87 -19.80 -5.54
C ARG A 14 -0.57 -19.11 -6.87
N LYS A 15 -1.59 -18.84 -7.70
CA LYS A 15 -1.39 -18.15 -8.98
C LYS A 15 -0.77 -16.76 -8.77
N GLU A 16 -1.39 -15.90 -7.96
CA GLU A 16 -0.93 -14.52 -7.76
C GLU A 16 0.48 -14.46 -7.17
N ARG A 17 0.76 -15.36 -6.21
CA ARG A 17 2.06 -15.53 -5.56
C ARG A 17 3.20 -15.81 -6.55
N TRP A 18 2.92 -16.52 -7.65
CA TRP A 18 3.92 -16.95 -8.62
C TRP A 18 3.86 -16.22 -9.97
N THR A 19 2.88 -15.34 -10.19
CA THR A 19 2.75 -14.60 -11.47
C THR A 19 2.80 -13.08 -11.31
N ASN A 20 2.66 -12.53 -10.10
CA ASN A 20 2.68 -11.08 -9.90
C ASN A 20 4.10 -10.53 -9.69
N PHE A 21 4.83 -10.29 -10.77
CA PHE A 21 6.19 -9.75 -10.73
C PHE A 21 6.29 -8.23 -10.50
N SER A 22 5.17 -7.53 -10.27
CA SER A 22 5.16 -6.06 -10.16
C SER A 22 6.11 -5.52 -9.09
N VAL A 23 6.23 -6.20 -7.95
CA VAL A 23 7.10 -5.80 -6.83
C VAL A 23 8.59 -5.84 -7.19
N LEU A 24 9.01 -6.64 -8.18
CA LEU A 24 10.41 -6.68 -8.61
C LEU A 24 10.85 -5.39 -9.31
N ARG A 25 9.90 -4.56 -9.78
CA ARG A 25 10.18 -3.25 -10.38
C ARG A 25 10.49 -2.17 -9.34
N HIS A 26 10.31 -2.46 -8.05
CA HIS A 26 10.50 -1.47 -6.99
C HIS A 26 11.98 -1.18 -6.68
N GLY A 27 12.92 -1.95 -7.26
CA GLY A 27 14.35 -1.87 -6.95
C GLY A 27 15.04 -0.53 -7.23
N ALA A 28 14.40 0.34 -8.00
CA ALA A 28 14.92 1.66 -8.32
C ALA A 28 14.39 2.76 -7.40
N PHE A 29 13.62 2.41 -6.36
CA PHE A 29 12.99 3.33 -5.43
C PHE A 29 13.67 3.25 -4.06
N ASP A 30 13.67 4.36 -3.33
CA ASP A 30 14.22 4.47 -1.98
C ASP A 30 13.21 4.03 -0.91
N GLY A 31 11.93 4.10 -1.24
CA GLY A 31 10.83 3.71 -0.35
C GLY A 31 9.55 3.41 -1.12
N PHE A 32 8.74 2.48 -0.61
CA PHE A 32 7.43 2.19 -1.17
C PHE A 32 6.32 2.26 -0.14
N PHE A 33 5.29 3.03 -0.45
CA PHE A 33 4.02 3.01 0.26
C PHE A 33 3.09 1.94 -0.30
N VAL A 34 2.67 1.02 0.55
CA VAL A 34 1.78 -0.07 0.18
C VAL A 34 0.56 -0.04 1.05
N SER A 35 -0.60 -0.29 0.48
CA SER A 35 -1.85 -0.31 1.26
C SER A 35 -2.82 -1.32 0.71
N SER A 36 -3.63 -1.91 1.59
CA SER A 36 -4.86 -2.54 1.13
C SER A 36 -5.73 -1.50 0.44
N LYS A 37 -6.57 -1.92 -0.51
CA LYS A 37 -7.52 -1.02 -1.17
C LYS A 37 -8.35 -0.28 -0.12
N ASN A 38 -8.73 0.96 -0.41
CA ASN A 38 -9.58 1.79 0.46
C ASN A 38 -9.08 1.95 1.92
N SER A 39 -7.76 1.90 2.14
CA SER A 39 -7.12 2.03 3.47
C SER A 39 -6.50 3.41 3.71
N GLY A 40 -7.04 4.47 3.09
CA GLY A 40 -6.56 5.85 3.32
C GLY A 40 -5.31 6.26 2.54
N THR A 41 -4.98 5.54 1.46
CA THR A 41 -3.81 5.79 0.60
C THR A 41 -3.68 7.26 0.18
N HIS A 42 -4.71 7.82 -0.47
CA HIS A 42 -4.66 9.21 -0.94
C HIS A 42 -4.50 10.21 0.20
N TRP A 43 -5.12 9.95 1.35
CA TRP A 43 -5.01 10.83 2.50
C TRP A 43 -3.59 10.91 3.03
N MET A 44 -2.97 9.75 3.27
CA MET A 44 -1.59 9.68 3.74
C MET A 44 -0.59 10.24 2.73
N LEU A 45 -0.73 9.87 1.46
CA LEU A 45 0.18 10.35 0.43
C LEU A 45 0.06 11.87 0.24
N TYR A 46 -1.14 12.43 0.30
CA TYR A 46 -1.32 13.88 0.22
C TYR A 46 -0.64 14.61 1.38
N MET A 47 -0.87 14.18 2.62
CA MET A 47 -0.22 14.78 3.80
C MET A 47 1.31 14.70 3.69
N PHE A 48 1.84 13.53 3.29
CA PHE A 48 3.29 13.37 3.13
C PHE A 48 3.84 14.20 1.96
N SER A 49 3.11 14.31 0.85
CA SER A 49 3.50 15.19 -0.27
C SER A 49 3.54 16.66 0.12
N VAL A 50 2.60 17.14 0.95
CA VAL A 50 2.65 18.50 1.50
C VAL A 50 3.87 18.68 2.39
N ALA A 51 4.15 17.72 3.27
CA ALA A 51 5.32 17.80 4.16
C ALA A 51 6.66 17.78 3.38
N LEU A 52 6.75 16.97 2.33
CA LEU A 52 7.87 16.98 1.39
C LEU A 52 7.98 18.34 0.69
N ALA A 53 6.86 18.88 0.23
CA ALA A 53 6.85 20.15 -0.50
C ALA A 53 7.45 21.29 0.32
N GLU A 54 7.01 21.40 1.58
CA GLU A 54 7.52 22.38 2.53
C GLU A 54 8.99 22.15 2.88
N THR A 55 9.38 20.91 3.15
CA THR A 55 10.76 20.58 3.57
C THR A 55 11.77 20.87 2.47
N TYR A 56 11.42 20.57 1.22
CA TYR A 56 12.34 20.65 0.09
C TYR A 56 12.13 21.91 -0.79
N GLY A 57 11.25 22.83 -0.37
CA GLY A 57 11.01 24.10 -1.09
C GLY A 57 10.45 23.91 -2.50
N ILE A 58 9.63 22.89 -2.72
CA ILE A 58 8.96 22.62 -4.00
C ILE A 58 7.47 22.98 -3.91
N PRO A 59 6.77 23.17 -5.06
CA PRO A 59 5.34 23.47 -5.04
C PRO A 59 4.56 22.43 -4.25
N ARG A 60 3.47 22.83 -3.57
CA ARG A 60 2.53 21.90 -2.92
C ARG A 60 1.61 21.23 -3.95
N PRO A 61 1.08 20.03 -3.66
CA PRO A 61 0.01 19.44 -4.46
C PRO A 61 -1.25 20.33 -4.41
N VAL A 62 -1.67 20.85 -5.57
CA VAL A 62 -2.79 21.79 -5.69
C VAL A 62 -4.12 21.17 -5.25
N TYR A 63 -4.30 19.88 -5.52
CA TYR A 63 -5.56 19.17 -5.26
C TYR A 63 -5.35 17.92 -4.41
N PHE A 64 -6.37 17.57 -3.62
CA PHE A 64 -6.48 16.26 -2.99
C PHE A 64 -6.82 15.20 -4.05
N SER A 65 -5.81 14.74 -4.80
CA SER A 65 -6.01 13.74 -5.86
C SER A 65 -4.77 12.90 -6.09
N GLU A 66 -4.98 11.71 -6.66
CA GLU A 66 -3.89 10.81 -7.09
C GLU A 66 -2.88 11.53 -7.99
N ASN A 67 -3.37 12.20 -9.03
CA ASN A 67 -2.54 12.85 -10.03
C ASN A 67 -1.70 13.98 -9.44
N ALA A 68 -2.27 14.75 -8.49
CA ALA A 68 -1.54 15.82 -7.82
C ALA A 68 -0.42 15.29 -6.90
N THR A 69 -0.57 14.10 -6.30
CA THR A 69 0.45 13.48 -5.44
C THR A 69 1.51 12.67 -6.20
N ARG A 70 1.23 12.31 -7.47
CA ARG A 70 2.08 11.45 -8.29
C ARG A 70 3.51 11.98 -8.53
N PRO A 71 3.75 13.30 -8.68
CA PRO A 71 5.11 13.84 -8.79
C PRO A 71 6.01 13.61 -7.56
N TYR A 72 5.41 13.39 -6.38
CA TYR A 72 6.14 13.18 -5.12
C TYR A 72 6.25 11.69 -4.79
N ILE A 73 5.14 10.95 -4.94
CA ILE A 73 5.06 9.51 -4.64
C ILE A 73 4.29 8.83 -5.77
N GLY A 74 5.04 8.33 -6.75
CA GLY A 74 4.51 7.85 -8.03
C GLY A 74 4.23 6.35 -8.08
N PHE A 75 3.88 5.87 -9.26
CA PHE A 75 3.86 4.44 -9.60
C PHE A 75 5.26 3.94 -9.98
N ALA A 76 5.45 2.62 -9.96
CA ALA A 76 6.71 1.98 -10.36
C ALA A 76 7.14 2.30 -11.81
N THR A 77 6.22 2.76 -12.66
CA THR A 77 6.44 3.13 -14.06
C THR A 77 6.73 4.62 -14.26
N ASP A 78 6.63 5.43 -13.22
CA ASP A 78 6.74 6.87 -13.33
C ASP A 78 8.20 7.32 -13.35
N ALA A 79 8.47 8.34 -14.17
CA ALA A 79 9.72 9.08 -14.13
C ALA A 79 9.72 10.03 -12.92
N PRO A 80 10.89 10.25 -12.28
CA PRO A 80 11.03 11.30 -11.26
C PRO A 80 10.66 12.68 -11.84
N VAL A 81 10.00 13.50 -11.04
CA VAL A 81 9.63 14.88 -11.41
C VAL A 81 10.45 15.90 -10.63
N PHE A 82 10.66 15.68 -9.33
CA PHE A 82 11.49 16.54 -8.47
C PHE A 82 12.78 15.81 -8.13
N GLU A 83 13.91 16.25 -8.70
CA GLU A 83 15.22 15.59 -8.55
C GLU A 83 15.75 15.63 -7.11
N GLN A 84 15.34 16.63 -6.32
CA GLN A 84 15.72 16.77 -4.91
C GLN A 84 14.99 15.80 -3.98
N LEU A 85 13.92 15.14 -4.45
CA LEU A 85 13.19 14.18 -3.63
C LEU A 85 13.79 12.78 -3.74
N PRO A 86 13.75 12.00 -2.64
CA PRO A 86 13.97 10.56 -2.73
C PRO A 86 12.94 9.94 -3.68
N ARG A 87 13.33 8.89 -4.39
CA ARG A 87 12.45 8.21 -5.33
C ARG A 87 11.46 7.33 -4.57
N LEU A 88 10.30 7.90 -4.24
CA LEU A 88 9.23 7.22 -3.52
C LEU A 88 8.15 6.70 -4.45
N GLY A 89 7.64 5.50 -4.15
CA GLY A 89 6.62 4.83 -4.95
C GLY A 89 5.41 4.39 -4.13
N LYS A 90 4.31 4.05 -4.81
CA LYS A 90 3.12 3.46 -4.20
C LYS A 90 2.61 2.22 -4.91
N SER A 91 2.00 1.29 -4.17
CA SER A 91 1.41 0.08 -4.73
C SER A 91 0.22 -0.47 -3.93
N HIS A 92 -0.61 -1.24 -4.63
CA HIS A 92 -1.62 -2.13 -4.05
C HIS A 92 -1.33 -3.60 -4.39
N SER A 93 -0.11 -3.90 -4.86
CA SER A 93 0.26 -5.23 -5.32
C SER A 93 0.50 -6.19 -4.16
N ILE A 94 0.05 -7.43 -4.37
CA ILE A 94 0.42 -8.58 -3.54
C ILE A 94 1.83 -9.04 -3.96
N PRO A 95 2.79 -9.18 -3.03
CA PRO A 95 4.18 -9.46 -3.38
C PRO A 95 4.37 -10.89 -3.88
N HIS A 96 5.17 -11.01 -4.95
CA HIS A 96 5.64 -12.28 -5.48
C HIS A 96 6.37 -13.11 -4.42
N GLN A 97 6.37 -14.45 -4.56
CA GLN A 97 7.10 -15.34 -3.64
C GLN A 97 8.60 -15.03 -3.59
N LEU A 98 9.21 -14.64 -4.71
CA LEU A 98 10.63 -14.26 -4.78
C LEU A 98 10.97 -13.11 -3.84
N ALA A 99 10.02 -12.24 -3.50
CA ALA A 99 10.26 -11.17 -2.54
C ALA A 99 10.54 -11.72 -1.12
N ASN A 100 10.20 -12.98 -0.83
CA ASN A 100 10.51 -13.63 0.44
C ASN A 100 11.94 -14.19 0.52
N TRP A 101 12.71 -14.19 -0.57
CA TRP A 101 14.04 -14.78 -0.60
C TRP A 101 15.11 -13.70 -0.51
N ALA A 102 15.98 -13.80 0.50
CA ALA A 102 16.99 -12.78 0.79
C ALA A 102 17.90 -12.48 -0.41
N TRP A 103 18.33 -13.53 -1.12
CA TRP A 103 19.18 -13.38 -2.31
C TRP A 103 18.46 -12.62 -3.44
N ALA A 104 17.18 -12.93 -3.69
CA ALA A 104 16.42 -12.32 -4.75
C ALA A 104 16.15 -10.85 -4.43
N ARG A 105 15.78 -10.54 -3.18
CA ARG A 105 15.62 -9.15 -2.70
C ARG A 105 16.89 -8.32 -2.87
N LYS A 106 18.06 -8.90 -2.54
CA LYS A 106 19.36 -8.23 -2.68
C LYS A 106 19.67 -7.97 -4.15
N LEU A 107 19.43 -8.95 -5.02
CA LEU A 107 19.66 -8.82 -6.46
C LEU A 107 18.83 -7.69 -7.08
N VAL A 108 17.53 -7.62 -6.75
CA VAL A 108 16.63 -6.58 -7.27
C VAL A 108 16.56 -5.34 -6.38
N LYS A 109 17.39 -5.22 -5.35
CA LYS A 109 17.47 -4.08 -4.42
C LYS A 109 16.10 -3.60 -3.88
N LEU A 110 15.25 -4.52 -3.39
CA LEU A 110 13.91 -4.12 -2.92
C LEU A 110 13.98 -3.10 -1.77
N PRO A 111 13.20 -2.00 -1.82
CA PRO A 111 13.24 -0.94 -0.81
C PRO A 111 12.61 -1.32 0.52
N PRO A 112 12.79 -0.49 1.56
CA PRO A 112 11.91 -0.48 2.73
C PRO A 112 10.46 -0.13 2.36
N TYR A 113 9.52 -0.85 2.94
CA TYR A 113 8.08 -0.69 2.68
C TYR A 113 7.36 -0.09 3.89
N VAL A 114 6.49 0.88 3.66
CA VAL A 114 5.44 1.24 4.61
C VAL A 114 4.16 0.54 4.19
N LEU A 115 3.59 -0.28 5.05
CA LEU A 115 2.32 -0.97 4.83
C LEU A 115 1.21 -0.33 5.65
N CYS A 116 0.30 0.38 5.00
CA CYS A 116 -0.91 0.88 5.65
C CYS A 116 -2.03 -0.15 5.61
N VAL A 117 -2.50 -0.51 6.81
CA VAL A 117 -3.64 -1.41 7.04
C VAL A 117 -4.79 -0.64 7.69
N ARG A 118 -6.01 -1.10 7.45
CA ARG A 118 -7.24 -0.53 8.02
C ARG A 118 -8.12 -1.66 8.51
N HIS A 119 -9.01 -1.40 9.47
CA HIS A 119 -10.00 -2.38 9.89
C HIS A 119 -10.75 -2.96 8.67
N PRO A 120 -10.85 -4.30 8.53
CA PRO A 120 -11.34 -4.94 7.29
C PRO A 120 -12.75 -4.51 6.92
N MET A 121 -13.65 -4.36 7.91
CA MET A 121 -15.00 -3.86 7.66
C MET A 121 -15.03 -2.41 7.16
N GLY A 122 -14.08 -1.58 7.61
CA GLY A 122 -13.95 -0.20 7.12
C GLY A 122 -13.47 -0.16 5.67
N ILE A 123 -12.58 -1.08 5.29
CA ILE A 123 -12.16 -1.27 3.89
C ILE A 123 -13.35 -1.68 3.02
N LEU A 124 -14.05 -2.75 3.43
CA LEU A 124 -15.16 -3.34 2.67
C LEU A 124 -16.30 -2.34 2.50
N ALA A 125 -16.69 -1.63 3.55
CA ALA A 125 -17.76 -0.62 3.49
C ALA A 125 -17.36 0.55 2.57
N SER A 126 -16.12 1.05 2.70
CA SER A 126 -15.63 2.13 1.84
C SER A 126 -15.52 1.70 0.37
N HIS A 127 -15.10 0.46 0.11
CA HIS A 127 -15.01 -0.08 -1.24
C HIS A 127 -16.40 -0.27 -1.85
N TYR A 128 -17.33 -0.85 -1.09
CA TYR A 128 -18.71 -1.06 -1.53
C TYR A 128 -19.38 0.27 -1.89
N ALA A 129 -19.30 1.27 -1.02
CA ALA A 129 -19.85 2.59 -1.28
C ALA A 129 -19.20 3.27 -2.51
N LYS A 130 -17.87 3.15 -2.66
CA LYS A 130 -17.14 3.74 -3.79
C LYS A 130 -17.51 3.12 -5.15
N TRP A 131 -17.80 1.83 -5.17
CA TRP A 131 -18.02 1.06 -6.40
C TRP A 131 -19.44 0.49 -6.48
N GLN A 132 -20.40 1.08 -5.77
CA GLN A 132 -21.77 0.55 -5.69
C GLN A 132 -22.40 0.38 -7.07
N ASP A 133 -22.13 1.34 -7.97
CA ASP A 133 -22.65 1.35 -9.34
C ASP A 133 -22.06 0.21 -10.20
N ASP A 134 -20.83 -0.24 -9.90
CA ASP A 134 -20.19 -1.37 -10.56
C ASP A 134 -20.58 -2.71 -9.90
N ILE A 135 -20.73 -2.72 -8.57
CA ILE A 135 -20.89 -3.94 -7.77
C ILE A 135 -22.28 -4.55 -7.94
N GLN A 136 -23.34 -3.72 -7.98
CA GLN A 136 -24.73 -4.12 -8.31
C GLN A 136 -25.25 -5.36 -7.55
N VAL A 137 -24.79 -5.58 -6.32
CA VAL A 137 -25.29 -6.63 -5.42
C VAL A 137 -25.54 -6.07 -4.03
N SER A 138 -26.34 -6.76 -3.23
CA SER A 138 -26.58 -6.37 -1.83
C SER A 138 -25.28 -6.40 -1.00
N TRP A 139 -25.26 -5.63 0.10
CA TRP A 139 -24.14 -5.64 1.04
C TRP A 139 -23.82 -7.04 1.57
N LEU A 140 -24.83 -7.83 1.94
CA LEU A 140 -24.64 -9.19 2.44
C LEU A 140 -24.05 -10.13 1.38
N GLU A 141 -24.44 -9.97 0.11
CA GLU A 141 -23.85 -10.74 -0.98
C GLU A 141 -22.39 -10.35 -1.23
N TYR A 142 -22.08 -9.04 -1.21
CA TYR A 142 -20.71 -8.56 -1.31
C TYR A 142 -19.82 -9.12 -0.18
N LEU A 143 -20.33 -9.18 1.05
CA LEU A 143 -19.60 -9.74 2.20
C LEU A 143 -19.33 -11.25 2.10
N ARG A 144 -20.11 -12.01 1.31
CA ARG A 144 -19.76 -13.42 1.03
C ARG A 144 -18.46 -13.52 0.21
N GLY A 145 -18.11 -12.46 -0.53
CA GLY A 145 -16.91 -12.38 -1.36
C GLY A 145 -16.90 -13.36 -2.54
N ASP A 146 -15.80 -13.34 -3.27
CA ASP A 146 -15.53 -14.30 -4.35
C ASP A 146 -14.16 -14.96 -4.14
N PRO A 147 -14.11 -16.24 -3.73
CA PRO A 147 -12.86 -16.96 -3.55
C PRO A 147 -11.99 -16.98 -4.82
N ALA A 148 -12.58 -16.95 -6.01
CA ALA A 148 -11.85 -16.94 -7.28
C ALA A 148 -11.30 -15.55 -7.64
N GLY A 149 -11.77 -14.49 -6.96
CA GLY A 149 -11.34 -13.10 -7.16
C GLY A 149 -11.62 -12.55 -8.56
N LYS A 150 -12.73 -12.95 -9.18
CA LYS A 150 -13.18 -12.50 -10.51
C LYS A 150 -14.25 -11.40 -10.42
N ARG A 151 -15.11 -11.45 -9.40
CA ARG A 151 -16.28 -10.57 -9.28
C ARG A 151 -15.94 -9.18 -8.74
N PHE A 152 -15.07 -9.10 -7.74
CA PHE A 152 -14.84 -7.86 -7.00
C PHE A 152 -13.37 -7.42 -7.03
N ARG A 153 -13.15 -6.12 -7.18
CA ARG A 153 -11.80 -5.53 -7.12
C ARG A 153 -11.19 -5.67 -5.72
N CYS A 154 -12.01 -5.61 -4.68
CA CYS A 154 -11.65 -5.83 -3.29
C CYS A 154 -12.82 -6.54 -2.61
N ASP A 155 -12.51 -7.59 -1.85
CA ASP A 155 -13.45 -8.39 -1.07
C ASP A 155 -12.68 -9.07 0.08
N PRO A 156 -13.34 -9.83 0.97
CA PRO A 156 -12.67 -10.48 2.11
C PRO A 156 -11.51 -11.40 1.68
N TYR A 157 -11.65 -12.11 0.55
CA TYR A 157 -10.63 -13.03 0.05
C TYR A 157 -9.39 -12.29 -0.48
N TRP A 158 -9.59 -11.18 -1.21
CA TRP A 158 -8.48 -10.34 -1.67
C TRP A 158 -7.72 -9.74 -0.48
N ILE A 159 -8.44 -9.23 0.54
CA ILE A 159 -7.83 -8.69 1.77
C ILE A 159 -6.99 -9.77 2.46
N ALA A 160 -7.53 -10.97 2.61
CA ALA A 160 -6.83 -12.10 3.22
C ALA A 160 -5.54 -12.45 2.47
N ARG A 161 -5.57 -12.58 1.13
CA ARG A 161 -4.36 -12.85 0.33
C ARG A 161 -3.33 -11.73 0.46
N PHE A 162 -3.78 -10.48 0.40
CA PHE A 162 -2.91 -9.32 0.48
C PHE A 162 -2.22 -9.24 1.84
N TRP A 163 -2.96 -9.32 2.96
CA TRP A 163 -2.38 -9.25 4.30
C TRP A 163 -1.54 -10.46 4.64
N ASN A 164 -1.96 -11.69 4.27
CA ASN A 164 -1.14 -12.88 4.52
C ASN A 164 0.23 -12.75 3.84
N ARG A 165 0.26 -12.33 2.58
CA ARG A 165 1.52 -12.19 1.83
C ARG A 165 2.42 -11.08 2.35
N TRP A 166 1.86 -9.93 2.72
CA TRP A 166 2.63 -8.87 3.36
C TRP A 166 3.09 -9.23 4.78
N GLY A 167 2.28 -9.97 5.53
CA GLY A 167 2.64 -10.51 6.84
C GLY A 167 3.77 -11.54 6.76
N GLU A 168 3.70 -12.48 5.81
CA GLU A 168 4.79 -13.42 5.50
C GLU A 168 6.08 -12.67 5.17
N LEU A 169 6.01 -11.59 4.39
CA LEU A 169 7.18 -10.78 4.06
C LEU A 169 7.74 -10.02 5.26
N SER A 170 6.87 -9.43 6.08
CA SER A 170 7.25 -8.71 7.29
C SER A 170 7.91 -9.63 8.31
N ALA A 171 7.44 -10.88 8.42
CA ALA A 171 8.04 -11.89 9.29
C ALA A 171 9.41 -12.37 8.77
N ALA A 172 9.55 -12.56 7.45
CA ALA A 172 10.79 -12.99 6.84
C ALA A 172 11.90 -11.92 6.87
N PHE A 173 11.54 -10.64 6.90
CA PHE A 173 12.49 -9.51 6.94
C PHE A 173 12.08 -8.49 8.00
N PRO A 174 12.38 -8.76 9.28
CA PRO A 174 12.15 -7.80 10.36
C PRO A 174 12.80 -6.44 10.04
N GLY A 175 12.06 -5.35 10.21
CA GLY A 175 12.51 -4.00 9.87
C GLY A 175 12.43 -3.63 8.38
N GLY A 176 12.11 -4.57 7.48
CA GLY A 176 11.89 -4.26 6.05
C GLY A 176 10.51 -3.69 5.75
N VAL A 177 9.53 -3.91 6.64
CA VAL A 177 8.15 -3.44 6.50
C VAL A 177 7.74 -2.70 7.78
N LYS A 178 7.37 -1.44 7.65
CA LYS A 178 6.77 -0.63 8.71
C LYS A 178 5.26 -0.64 8.55
N VAL A 179 4.56 -1.24 9.51
CA VAL A 179 3.09 -1.25 9.50
C VAL A 179 2.56 0.04 10.12
N LEU A 180 1.60 0.66 9.44
CA LEU A 180 0.81 1.78 9.95
C LEU A 180 -0.67 1.39 9.94
N HIS A 181 -1.36 1.70 11.03
CA HIS A 181 -2.79 1.45 11.15
C HIS A 181 -3.55 2.74 10.83
N TYR A 182 -4.48 2.69 9.87
CA TYR A 182 -5.27 3.83 9.43
C TYR A 182 -5.95 4.54 10.61
N GLU A 183 -6.53 3.78 11.54
CA GLU A 183 -7.23 4.31 12.71
C GLU A 183 -6.26 5.05 13.67
N ALA A 184 -5.04 4.53 13.84
CA ALA A 184 -4.02 5.21 14.63
C ALA A 184 -3.47 6.46 13.92
N THR A 185 -3.28 6.38 12.60
CA THR A 185 -2.97 7.54 11.76
C THR A 185 -4.07 8.59 11.82
N GLN A 186 -5.33 8.19 11.94
CA GLN A 186 -6.45 9.11 12.11
C GLN A 186 -6.37 9.87 13.43
N ALA A 187 -6.02 9.17 14.51
CA ALA A 187 -5.85 9.78 15.82
C ALA A 187 -4.60 10.65 15.93
N ASN A 188 -3.50 10.27 15.25
CA ASN A 188 -2.23 10.99 15.28
C ASN A 188 -1.52 10.93 13.92
N PRO A 189 -1.89 11.81 12.97
CA PRO A 189 -1.30 11.81 11.63
C PRO A 189 0.19 12.17 11.66
N ARG A 190 0.62 13.00 12.62
CA ARG A 190 2.01 13.45 12.74
C ARG A 190 2.95 12.27 13.01
N ALA A 191 2.60 11.43 13.97
CA ALA A 191 3.36 10.22 14.29
C ALA A 191 3.46 9.27 13.08
N ALA A 192 2.42 9.22 12.24
CA ALA A 192 2.46 8.42 11.02
C ALA A 192 3.42 9.00 9.97
N LEU A 193 3.42 10.32 9.75
CA LEU A 193 4.36 10.98 8.84
C LEU A 193 5.80 10.83 9.31
N GLU A 194 6.07 11.01 10.61
CA GLU A 194 7.38 10.79 11.21
C GLU A 194 7.86 9.34 11.03
N ALA A 195 6.97 8.37 11.28
CA ALA A 195 7.28 6.97 11.09
C ALA A 195 7.58 6.60 9.63
N MET A 196 6.88 7.21 8.66
CA MET A 196 7.16 7.05 7.24
C MET A 196 8.53 7.63 6.87
N ALA A 197 8.78 8.87 7.29
CA ALA A 197 10.02 9.59 7.02
C ALA A 197 11.23 8.84 7.59
N GLN A 198 11.15 8.43 8.86
CA GLN A 198 12.20 7.65 9.52
C GLN A 198 12.47 6.32 8.80
N HIS A 199 11.41 5.60 8.41
CA HIS A 199 11.56 4.28 7.77
C HIS A 199 12.18 4.35 6.39
N TRP A 200 11.96 5.45 5.67
CA TRP A 200 12.53 5.69 4.34
C TRP A 200 13.83 6.49 4.38
N GLY A 201 14.28 6.95 5.55
CA GLY A 201 15.46 7.81 5.67
C GLY A 201 15.26 9.19 5.03
N VAL A 202 14.03 9.69 5.00
CA VAL A 202 13.66 10.99 4.42
C VAL A 202 13.63 12.05 5.51
N THR A 203 14.20 13.22 5.22
CA THR A 203 14.15 14.36 6.13
C THR A 203 12.85 15.11 5.94
N LEU A 204 12.10 15.33 7.02
CA LEU A 204 10.98 16.26 7.08
C LEU A 204 11.28 17.33 8.13
N THR A 205 11.02 18.60 7.83
CA THR A 205 11.13 19.66 8.84
C THR A 205 10.00 19.55 9.85
N ARG A 206 10.23 20.06 11.06
CA ARG A 206 9.23 20.02 12.12
C ARG A 206 8.00 20.84 11.71
N GLU A 207 8.24 21.99 11.10
CA GLU A 207 7.22 22.91 10.61
C GLU A 207 6.31 22.21 9.59
N ALA A 208 6.89 21.46 8.65
CA ALA A 208 6.18 20.70 7.63
C ALA A 208 5.27 19.59 8.18
N ILE A 209 5.62 19.01 9.34
CA ILE A 209 4.80 18.01 10.03
C ILE A 209 3.66 18.68 10.83
N THR A 210 3.86 19.92 11.26
CA THR A 210 2.90 20.64 12.11
C THR A 210 1.87 21.49 11.38
N ALA A 211 2.16 21.87 10.13
CA ALA A 211 1.29 22.65 9.26
C ALA A 211 0.01 21.90 8.87
#